data_AF-X1U809-F1
#
_entry.id   AF-X1U809-F1
#
_cell.length_a   1.000
_cell.length_b   1.000
_cell.length_c   1.000
_cell.angle_alpha   90.00
_cell.angle_beta   90.00
_cell.angle_gamma   90.00
#
_symmetry.space_group_name_H-M   'P 1'
#
loop_
_entity.id
_entity.type
_entity.pdbx_description
1 polymer ?
#
loop_
_entity_poly.entity_id
_entity_poly.type
_entity_poly.pdbx_seq_one_letter_code
_entity_poly.pdbx_strand_id
1 'polypeptide(L)'
;MFYKKSLEKFQIIKEQYKIEGAMTLRRIYYVLLGKGLVKPSGKKDSPYISLSKLLLEAREKEELDWKIIVDRTRNIIQRLTFPDYDEAFKWICKHYRKDSMLLQKRYCEVWIEKDAIS
;
A
#
# COMPACT_ATOMS: atom_id res chain seq x y z
N MET A 1 -25.19 -3.91 19.24
CA MET A 1 -24.31 -2.75 19.55
C MET A 1 -22.94 -2.77 18.84
N PHE A 2 -22.62 -3.78 18.01
CA PHE A 2 -21.34 -3.86 17.27
C PHE A 2 -21.29 -3.07 15.95
N TYR A 3 -22.45 -2.82 15.31
CA TYR A 3 -22.52 -2.24 13.96
C TYR A 3 -22.02 -0.79 13.86
N LYS A 4 -22.30 0.06 14.86
CA LYS A 4 -22.05 1.51 14.79
C LYS A 4 -20.55 1.88 14.80
N LYS A 5 -19.75 1.19 15.62
CA LYS A 5 -18.28 1.41 15.68
C LYS A 5 -17.54 0.87 14.45
N SER A 6 -18.09 -0.15 13.78
CA SER A 6 -17.50 -0.67 12.54
C SER A 6 -17.75 0.28 11.37
N LEU A 7 -18.94 0.90 11.31
CA LEU A 7 -19.29 1.86 10.27
C LEU A 7 -18.35 3.08 10.24
N GLU A 8 -18.02 3.62 11.42
CA GLU A 8 -17.10 4.74 11.57
C GLU A 8 -15.69 4.40 11.04
N LYS A 9 -15.20 3.18 11.32
CA LYS A 9 -13.91 2.71 10.79
C LYS A 9 -13.94 2.64 9.27
N PHE A 10 -15.00 2.11 8.68
CA PHE A 10 -15.12 1.97 7.23
C PHE A 10 -15.20 3.33 6.53
N GLN A 11 -15.87 4.31 7.13
CA GLN A 11 -15.91 5.67 6.60
C GLN A 11 -14.51 6.29 6.56
N ILE A 12 -13.75 6.21 7.65
CA ILE A 12 -12.36 6.72 7.69
C ILE A 12 -11.48 6.00 6.68
N ILE A 13 -11.63 4.69 6.51
CA ILE A 13 -10.88 3.92 5.52
C ILE A 13 -11.19 4.40 4.09
N LYS A 14 -12.47 4.63 3.78
CA LYS A 14 -12.91 5.13 2.46
C LYS A 14 -12.41 6.54 2.19
N GLU A 15 -12.42 7.41 3.19
CA GLU A 15 -11.88 8.76 3.09
C GLU A 15 -10.36 8.73 2.86
N GLN A 16 -9.63 7.91 3.62
CA GLN A 16 -8.19 7.78 3.46
C GLN A 16 -7.84 7.20 2.08
N TYR A 17 -8.61 6.23 1.58
CA TYR A 17 -8.43 5.67 0.25
C TYR A 17 -8.53 6.74 -0.86
N LYS A 18 -9.41 7.73 -0.71
CA LYS A 18 -9.49 8.85 -1.68
C LYS A 18 -8.25 9.74 -1.68
N ILE A 19 -7.50 9.77 -0.58
CA ILE A 19 -6.31 10.61 -0.41
C ILE A 19 -5.05 9.89 -0.90
N GLU A 20 -4.82 8.65 -0.45
CA GLU A 20 -3.56 7.93 -0.69
C GLU A 20 -3.68 6.70 -1.60
N GLY A 21 -4.89 6.38 -2.07
CA GLY A 21 -5.15 5.18 -2.86
C GLY A 21 -5.08 3.91 -2.02
N ALA A 22 -4.71 2.79 -2.66
CA ALA A 22 -4.72 1.47 -2.03
C ALA A 22 -3.70 1.36 -0.87
N MET A 23 -4.17 0.86 0.26
CA MET A 23 -3.42 0.80 1.52
C MET A 23 -3.10 -0.63 1.92
N THR A 24 -2.00 -0.86 2.64
CA THR A 24 -1.76 -2.14 3.31
C THR A 24 -2.62 -2.27 4.58
N LEU A 25 -2.85 -3.49 5.06
CA LEU A 25 -3.52 -3.72 6.36
C LEU A 25 -2.81 -2.99 7.50
N ARG A 26 -1.46 -2.97 7.47
CA ARG A 26 -0.64 -2.23 8.44
C ARG A 26 -0.90 -0.72 8.36
N ARG A 27 -0.99 -0.16 7.15
CA ARG A 27 -1.30 1.27 6.97
C ARG A 27 -2.68 1.60 7.53
N ILE A 28 -3.70 0.80 7.22
CA ILE A 28 -5.06 0.96 7.76
C ILE A 28 -5.06 0.91 9.28
N TYR A 29 -4.34 -0.04 9.88
CA TYR A 29 -4.20 -0.13 11.34
C TYR A 29 -3.66 1.18 11.93
N TYR A 30 -2.63 1.79 11.34
CA TYR A 30 -2.09 3.06 11.84
C TYR A 30 -3.01 4.25 11.63
N VAL A 31 -3.74 4.31 10.52
CA VAL A 31 -4.77 5.34 10.28
C VAL A 31 -5.82 5.30 11.39
N LEU A 32 -6.32 4.11 11.70
CA LEU A 32 -7.31 3.92 12.76
C LEU A 32 -6.72 4.15 14.16
N LEU A 33 -5.44 3.82 14.37
CA LEU A 33 -4.73 4.05 15.63
C LEU A 33 -4.62 5.54 15.92
N GLY A 34 -4.22 6.35 14.92
CA GLY A 34 -4.12 7.80 15.04
C GLY A 34 -5.47 8.49 15.27
N LYS A 35 -6.57 7.83 14.90
CA LYS A 35 -7.95 8.27 15.17
C LYS A 35 -8.53 7.70 16.48
N GLY A 36 -7.77 6.90 17.23
CA GLY A 36 -8.23 6.28 18.47
C GLY A 36 -9.30 5.19 18.29
N LEU A 37 -9.55 4.72 17.05
CA LEU A 37 -10.57 3.71 16.74
C LEU A 37 -10.09 2.27 16.93
N VAL A 38 -8.78 2.07 17.03
CA VAL A 38 -8.15 0.81 17.44
C VAL A 38 -7.18 1.09 18.58
N LYS A 39 -7.06 0.13 19.50
CA LYS A 39 -6.14 0.23 20.62
C LYS A 39 -4.73 -0.19 20.20
N PRO A 40 -3.69 0.46 20.75
CA PRO A 40 -2.32 -0.03 20.60
C PRO A 40 -2.22 -1.44 21.17
N SER A 41 -1.50 -2.29 20.44
CA SER A 41 -1.29 -3.68 20.82
C SER A 41 -0.32 -3.78 22.00
N GLY A 42 -0.83 -4.07 23.20
CA GLY A 42 -0.01 -4.47 24.36
C GLY A 42 0.47 -5.93 24.33
N LYS A 43 -0.21 -6.78 23.54
CA LYS A 43 0.21 -8.13 23.14
C LYS A 43 0.05 -8.20 21.63
N LYS A 44 1.15 -8.43 20.91
CA LYS A 44 1.43 -8.14 19.49
C LYS A 44 0.32 -8.40 18.46
N ASP A 45 -0.70 -9.19 18.78
CA ASP A 45 -1.54 -9.83 17.76
C ASP A 45 -3.05 -9.62 17.90
N SER A 46 -3.59 -9.31 19.09
CA SER A 46 -5.06 -9.35 19.29
C SER A 46 -5.83 -8.26 18.51
N PRO A 47 -5.49 -6.96 18.62
CA PRO A 47 -6.23 -5.90 17.91
C PRO A 47 -6.00 -5.93 16.40
N TYR A 48 -4.80 -6.28 15.96
CA TYR A 48 -4.43 -6.35 14.54
C TYR A 48 -5.13 -7.51 13.84
N ILE A 49 -5.13 -8.71 14.44
CA ILE A 49 -5.85 -9.87 13.91
C ILE A 49 -7.36 -9.60 13.88
N SER A 50 -7.90 -8.98 14.94
CA SER A 50 -9.32 -8.62 14.99
C SER A 50 -9.70 -7.65 13.88
N LEU A 51 -8.85 -6.66 13.59
CA LEU A 51 -9.04 -5.74 12.47
C LEU A 51 -8.96 -6.48 11.12
N SER A 52 -8.00 -7.40 10.96
CA SER A 52 -7.87 -8.21 9.75
C SER A 52 -9.16 -8.99 9.46
N LYS A 53 -9.71 -9.68 10.46
CA LYS A 53 -10.98 -10.43 10.34
C LYS A 53 -12.15 -9.51 10.02
N LEU A 54 -12.26 -8.38 10.70
CA LEU A 54 -13.32 -7.39 10.44
C LEU A 54 -13.29 -6.88 8.99
N LEU A 55 -12.10 -6.60 8.46
CA LEU A 55 -11.94 -6.10 7.09
C LEU A 55 -12.21 -7.20 6.05
N LEU A 56 -11.91 -8.45 6.36
CA LEU A 56 -12.31 -9.59 5.53
C LEU A 56 -13.83 -9.69 5.43
N GLU A 57 -14.53 -9.72 6.57
CA GLU A 57 -16.01 -9.77 6.61
C GLU A 57 -16.65 -8.58 5.88
N ALA A 58 -16.07 -7.38 6.03
CA ALA A 58 -16.56 -6.18 5.34
C ALA A 58 -16.38 -6.26 3.81
N ARG A 59 -15.31 -6.90 3.33
CA ARG A 59 -15.09 -7.12 1.89
C ARG A 59 -16.01 -8.20 1.33
N GLU A 60 -16.28 -9.25 2.10
CA GLU A 60 -17.24 -10.31 1.74
C GLU A 60 -18.68 -9.79 1.68
N LYS A 61 -19.01 -8.80 2.50
CA LYS A 61 -20.33 -8.12 2.51
C LYS A 61 -20.41 -6.92 1.58
N GLU A 62 -19.39 -6.66 0.75
CA GLU A 62 -19.30 -5.51 -0.15
C GLU A 62 -19.36 -4.13 0.56
N GLU A 63 -19.17 -4.08 1.88
CA GLU A 63 -19.11 -2.82 2.63
C GLU A 63 -17.81 -2.04 2.34
N LEU A 64 -16.74 -2.76 1.94
CA LEU A 64 -15.47 -2.20 1.47
C LEU A 64 -15.07 -2.80 0.12
N ASP A 65 -14.70 -1.94 -0.84
CA ASP A 65 -14.20 -2.34 -2.15
C ASP A 65 -12.86 -3.10 -2.01
N TRP A 66 -12.72 -4.18 -2.79
CA TRP A 66 -11.52 -5.00 -2.84
C TRP A 66 -10.26 -4.20 -3.24
N LYS A 67 -10.40 -3.09 -3.95
CA LYS A 67 -9.30 -2.21 -4.37
C LYS A 67 -8.71 -1.38 -3.23
N ILE A 68 -9.41 -1.27 -2.08
CA ILE A 68 -8.98 -0.43 -0.97
C ILE A 68 -7.74 -1.00 -0.27
N ILE A 69 -7.69 -2.32 -0.10
CA ILE A 69 -6.59 -2.98 0.63
C ILE A 69 -5.73 -3.78 -0.35
N VAL A 70 -4.43 -3.48 -0.35
CA VAL A 70 -3.40 -4.12 -1.18
C VAL A 70 -2.37 -4.81 -0.31
N ASP A 71 -1.88 -5.96 -0.78
CA ASP A 71 -0.73 -6.65 -0.21
C ASP A 71 0.50 -6.33 -1.07
N ARG A 72 1.34 -5.38 -0.61
CA ARG A 72 2.55 -4.94 -1.32
C ARG A 72 3.67 -6.00 -1.31
N THR A 73 3.52 -7.10 -0.57
CA THR A 73 4.52 -8.18 -0.53
C THR A 73 4.39 -9.13 -1.72
N ARG A 74 3.29 -9.05 -2.48
CA ARG A 74 3.09 -9.86 -3.69
C ARG A 74 3.59 -9.14 -4.93
N ASN A 75 4.89 -8.85 -4.96
CA ASN A 75 5.53 -8.42 -6.18
C ASN A 75 5.88 -9.65 -7.01
N ILE A 76 5.38 -9.72 -8.24
CA ILE A 76 5.81 -10.72 -9.20
C ILE A 76 7.16 -10.25 -9.75
N ILE A 77 8.23 -10.90 -9.31
CA ILE A 77 9.54 -10.74 -9.94
C ILE A 77 9.51 -11.55 -11.23
N GLN A 78 9.12 -10.90 -12.32
CA GLN A 78 9.19 -11.48 -13.66
C GLN A 78 10.22 -10.76 -14.50
N ARG A 79 10.83 -11.48 -15.44
CA ARG A 79 11.65 -10.85 -16.47
C ARG A 79 10.77 -9.89 -17.26
N LEU A 80 11.29 -8.69 -17.53
CA LEU A 80 10.63 -7.76 -18.44
C LEU A 80 10.59 -8.40 -19.84
N THR A 81 9.39 -8.70 -20.32
CA THR A 81 9.14 -9.26 -21.65
C THR A 81 8.07 -8.42 -22.35
N PHE A 82 8.13 -8.40 -23.68
CA PHE A 82 7.17 -7.69 -24.52
C PHE A 82 6.63 -8.65 -25.59
N PRO A 83 5.36 -8.50 -25.98
CA PRO A 83 4.76 -9.35 -27.01
C PRO A 83 5.35 -9.09 -28.40
N ASP A 84 5.78 -7.85 -28.65
CA ASP A 84 6.35 -7.41 -29.93
C ASP A 84 7.33 -6.23 -29.73
N TYR A 85 7.93 -5.82 -30.85
CA TYR A 85 8.89 -4.72 -30.92
C TYR A 85 8.26 -3.36 -30.56
N ASP A 86 7.02 -3.10 -31.00
CA ASP A 86 6.40 -1.79 -30.86
C ASP A 86 6.08 -1.50 -29.38
N GLU A 87 5.61 -2.49 -28.63
CA GLU A 87 5.37 -2.37 -27.20
C GLU A 87 6.69 -2.22 -26.41
N ALA A 88 7.75 -2.93 -26.81
CA ALA A 88 9.08 -2.74 -26.25
C ALA A 88 9.60 -1.31 -26.49
N PHE A 89 9.45 -0.80 -27.71
CA PHE A 89 9.90 0.53 -28.10
C PHE A 89 9.14 1.63 -27.34
N LYS A 90 7.80 1.53 -27.24
CA LYS A 90 6.99 2.46 -26.44
C LYS A 90 7.43 2.48 -24.97
N TRP A 91 7.71 1.30 -24.40
CA TRP A 91 8.19 1.21 -23.02
C TRP A 91 9.54 1.91 -22.85
N ILE A 92 10.48 1.70 -23.78
CA ILE A 92 11.79 2.36 -23.78
C ILE A 92 11.62 3.88 -23.88
N CYS A 93 10.80 4.40 -24.78
CA CYS A 93 10.57 5.84 -24.91
C CYS A 93 10.06 6.48 -23.61
N LYS A 94 9.24 5.76 -22.84
CA LYS A 94 8.70 6.26 -21.57
C LYS A 94 9.71 6.21 -20.42
N HIS A 95 10.49 5.13 -20.33
CA HIS A 95 11.31 4.82 -19.16
C HIS A 95 12.80 5.11 -19.35
N TYR A 96 13.26 5.29 -20.58
CA TYR A 96 14.65 5.64 -20.84
C TYR A 96 15.02 6.94 -20.12
N ARG A 97 16.13 6.86 -19.40
CA ARG A 97 16.77 7.98 -18.72
C ARG A 97 18.25 7.88 -19.01
N LYS A 98 18.83 8.98 -19.48
CA LYS A 98 20.29 9.10 -19.57
C LYS A 98 20.82 9.28 -18.16
N ASP A 99 21.96 8.67 -17.86
CA ASP A 99 22.66 8.89 -16.60
C ASP A 99 23.08 10.37 -16.51
N SER A 100 22.45 11.10 -15.59
CA SER A 100 22.72 12.52 -15.33
C SER A 100 24.01 12.74 -14.54
N MET A 101 24.55 11.71 -13.90
CA MET A 101 25.75 11.76 -13.07
C MET A 101 27.03 11.44 -13.85
N LEU A 102 26.93 10.88 -15.06
CA LEU A 102 28.06 10.41 -15.87
C LEU A 102 29.19 11.43 -16.06
N LEU A 103 28.85 12.72 -16.19
CA LEU A 103 29.82 13.81 -16.42
C LEU A 103 30.09 14.66 -15.17
N GLN A 104 29.51 14.30 -14.03
CA GLN A 104 29.67 15.05 -12.80
C GLN A 104 31.03 14.73 -12.15
N LYS A 105 31.74 15.76 -11.70
CA LYS A 105 33.04 15.61 -11.02
C LYS A 105 32.94 14.86 -9.69
N ARG A 106 31.74 14.79 -9.10
CA ARG A 106 31.47 14.11 -7.82
C ARG A 106 30.23 13.24 -8.00
N TYR A 107 30.31 11.99 -7.53
CA TYR A 107 29.22 11.03 -7.53
C TYR A 107 28.48 11.09 -6.19
N CYS A 108 27.14 11.04 -6.21
CA CYS A 108 26.32 11.06 -5.02
C CYS A 108 25.50 9.77 -4.99
N GLU A 109 25.64 9.03 -3.88
CA GLU A 109 24.85 7.83 -3.63
C GLU A 109 23.95 8.08 -2.42
N VAL A 110 22.69 7.67 -2.54
CA VAL A 110 21.73 7.71 -1.44
C VAL A 110 21.40 6.26 -1.09
N TRP A 111 21.84 5.84 0.10
CA TRP A 111 21.63 4.49 0.61
C TRP A 111 20.49 4.53 1.61
N ILE A 112 19.55 3.62 1.47
CA ILE A 112 18.45 3.45 2.42
C ILE A 112 18.50 1.99 2.88
N GLU A 113 18.75 1.78 4.16
CA GLU A 113 18.91 0.45 4.76
C GLU A 113 17.57 -0.23 5.07
N LYS A 114 16.46 0.52 5.03
CA LYS A 114 15.14 0.05 5.48
C LYS A 114 14.08 0.35 4.44
N ASP A 115 13.12 -0.55 4.25
CA ASP A 115 11.87 -0.37 3.46
C ASP A 115 10.95 0.73 4.05
N ALA A 116 11.49 1.91 4.32
CA ALA A 116 10.82 3.04 4.93
C ALA A 116 10.30 4.04 3.88
N ILE A 117 10.72 3.90 2.62
CA ILE A 117 10.31 4.77 1.51
C ILE A 117 9.71 3.86 0.42
N SER A 118 8.40 4.00 0.20
CA SER A 118 7.63 3.39 -0.87
C SER A 118 6.82 4.46 -1.58
#